data_AF-A0A3D3PK84-F1
#
_entry.id   AF-A0A3D3PK84-F1
#
_cell.length_a   1.000
_cell.length_b   1.000
_cell.length_c   1.000
_cell.angle_alpha   90.00
_cell.angle_beta   90.00
_cell.angle_gamma   90.00
#
_symmetry.space_group_name_H-M   'P 1'
#
loop_
_entity.id
_entity.type
_entity.pdbx_description
1 polymer ?
#
loop_
_entity_poly.entity_id
_entity_poly.type
_entity_poly.pdbx_seq_one_letter_code
_entity_poly.pdbx_strand_id
1 'polypeptide(L)'
;MLVGQGIGAAVNRNGWLLLAPVTPDRASYMPAAFVMTLFACCLLTYVLVRRLYHGRFRRALPWGCGYPFQTSRMQDTAEGFGQPIREIFGPFFHMTRELPTAFDKVPRYKVTIEDPFWNMMYRPIAALTERVARIAGLLQQGRIAVYLLYSFLTLLVLLMVVNQ
;
A
#
# COMPACT_ATOMS: atom_id res chain seq x y z
N MET A 1 -34.23 19.35 -39.13
CA MET A 1 -34.70 17.95 -39.23
C MET A 1 -33.50 17.01 -39.15
N LEU A 2 -33.08 16.56 -37.96
CA LEU A 2 -31.94 15.61 -37.81
C LEU A 2 -32.12 14.60 -36.65
N VAL A 3 -33.31 14.49 -36.05
CA VAL A 3 -33.58 13.60 -34.89
C VAL A 3 -34.46 12.39 -35.26
N GLY A 4 -34.68 12.12 -36.55
CA GLY A 4 -35.58 11.06 -37.02
C GLY A 4 -34.90 9.79 -37.57
N GLN A 5 -33.60 9.82 -37.85
CA GLN A 5 -32.88 8.66 -38.40
C GLN A 5 -32.19 7.90 -37.26
N GLY A 6 -32.99 7.26 -36.42
CA GLY A 6 -32.51 6.48 -35.29
C GLY A 6 -31.68 5.29 -35.75
N ILE A 7 -30.56 5.06 -35.05
CA ILE A 7 -29.65 3.91 -35.23
C ILE A 7 -30.45 2.59 -35.32
N GLY A 8 -31.57 2.48 -34.60
CA GLY A 8 -32.46 1.32 -34.63
C GLY A 8 -33.06 0.99 -36.01
N ALA A 9 -33.44 1.98 -36.82
CA ALA A 9 -33.98 1.74 -38.17
C ALA A 9 -32.87 1.27 -39.14
N ALA A 10 -31.65 1.80 -38.98
CA ALA A 10 -30.49 1.39 -39.76
C ALA A 10 -30.00 -0.02 -39.38
N VAL A 11 -30.06 -0.38 -38.09
CA VAL A 11 -29.75 -1.73 -37.59
C VAL A 11 -30.80 -2.75 -38.06
N ASN A 12 -32.09 -2.39 -38.08
CA ASN A 12 -33.14 -3.28 -38.57
C ASN A 12 -33.04 -3.56 -40.08
N ARG A 13 -32.61 -2.57 -40.88
CA ARG A 13 -32.47 -2.69 -42.34
C ARG A 13 -31.21 -3.44 -42.78
N ASN A 14 -30.09 -3.23 -42.09
CA ASN A 14 -28.80 -3.84 -42.46
C ASN A 14 -28.46 -5.09 -41.61
N GLY A 15 -29.29 -5.41 -40.61
CA GLY A 15 -29.12 -6.53 -39.69
C GLY A 15 -28.11 -6.24 -38.57
N TRP A 16 -28.24 -6.93 -37.44
CA TRP A 16 -27.34 -6.84 -36.27
C TRP A 16 -25.84 -7.03 -36.63
N LEU A 17 -25.56 -7.69 -37.75
CA LEU A 17 -24.21 -8.04 -38.21
C LEU A 17 -23.42 -6.88 -38.81
N LEU A 18 -24.09 -5.79 -39.21
CA LEU A 18 -23.48 -4.60 -39.79
C LEU A 18 -23.81 -3.40 -38.89
N LEU A 19 -22.83 -2.88 -38.15
CA LEU A 19 -23.02 -1.61 -37.44
C LEU A 19 -23.38 -0.52 -38.45
N ALA A 20 -24.47 0.19 -38.19
CA ALA A 20 -24.92 1.29 -39.04
C ALA A 20 -23.79 2.34 -39.16
N PRO A 21 -23.44 2.79 -40.39
CA PRO A 21 -22.44 3.82 -40.57
C PRO A 21 -22.89 5.11 -39.88
N VAL A 22 -22.09 5.60 -38.93
CA VAL A 22 -22.32 6.89 -38.26
C VAL A 22 -22.03 8.07 -39.20
N THR A 23 -21.20 7.86 -40.23
CA THR A 23 -20.94 8.80 -41.34
C THR A 23 -20.55 8.04 -42.62
N PRO A 24 -20.88 8.55 -43.84
CA PRO A 24 -20.54 7.91 -45.12
C PRO A 24 -19.03 7.75 -45.38
N ASP A 25 -18.21 8.61 -44.78
CA ASP A 25 -16.75 8.60 -44.93
C ASP A 25 -16.03 7.59 -44.03
N ARG A 26 -16.75 6.84 -43.19
CA ARG A 26 -16.17 5.79 -42.34
C ARG A 26 -16.52 4.41 -42.85
N ALA A 27 -15.49 3.57 -43.02
CA ALA A 27 -15.63 2.16 -43.37
C ALA A 27 -16.57 1.45 -42.37
N SER A 28 -17.59 0.79 -42.90
CA SER A 28 -18.50 -0.04 -42.11
C SER A 28 -17.82 -1.37 -41.79
N TYR A 29 -17.64 -1.68 -40.50
CA TYR A 29 -17.04 -2.93 -40.05
C TYR A 29 -18.14 -3.91 -39.59
N MET A 30 -18.02 -5.18 -39.95
CA MET A 30 -18.85 -6.27 -39.41
C MET A 30 -18.30 -6.69 -38.04
N PRO A 31 -18.94 -6.38 -36.90
CA PRO A 31 -18.39 -6.69 -35.57
C PRO A 31 -18.23 -8.19 -35.36
N ALA A 32 -19.16 -8.98 -35.88
CA ALA A 32 -19.07 -10.44 -35.84
C ALA A 32 -17.84 -10.95 -36.61
N ALA A 33 -17.57 -10.39 -37.79
CA ALA A 33 -16.37 -10.75 -38.57
C ALA A 33 -15.08 -10.32 -37.84
N PHE A 34 -15.08 -9.15 -37.20
CA PHE A 34 -13.97 -8.68 -36.38
C PHE A 34 -13.68 -9.62 -35.20
N VAL A 35 -14.71 -9.97 -34.41
CA VAL A 35 -14.56 -10.89 -33.27
C VAL A 35 -14.15 -12.28 -33.73
N MET A 36 -14.73 -12.80 -34.81
CA MET A 36 -14.33 -14.10 -35.38
C MET A 36 -12.87 -14.07 -35.85
N THR A 37 -12.44 -12.98 -36.49
CA THR A 37 -11.06 -12.83 -36.96
C THR A 37 -10.09 -12.74 -35.78
N LEU A 38 -10.44 -11.95 -34.76
CA LEU A 38 -9.64 -11.84 -33.53
C LEU A 38 -9.51 -13.19 -32.84
N PHE A 39 -10.63 -13.92 -32.68
CA PHE A 39 -10.63 -15.24 -32.08
C PHE A 39 -9.82 -16.24 -32.90
N ALA A 40 -9.96 -16.22 -34.23
CA ALA A 40 -9.17 -17.06 -35.13
C ALA A 40 -7.66 -16.75 -35.00
N CYS A 41 -7.27 -15.48 -34.92
CA CYS A 41 -5.89 -15.07 -34.71
C CYS A 41 -5.35 -15.52 -33.34
N CYS A 42 -6.13 -15.36 -32.26
CA CYS A 42 -5.76 -15.84 -30.92
C CYS A 42 -5.61 -17.37 -30.90
N LEU A 43 -6.57 -18.10 -31.49
CA LEU A 43 -6.53 -19.55 -31.57
C LEU A 43 -5.35 -20.04 -32.39
N LEU A 44 -5.12 -19.43 -33.56
CA LEU A 44 -3.96 -19.72 -34.40
C LEU A 44 -2.66 -19.48 -33.62
N THR A 45 -2.53 -18.35 -32.94
CA THR A 45 -1.36 -18.03 -32.12
C THR A 45 -1.17 -19.06 -31.00
N TYR A 46 -2.23 -19.42 -30.30
CA TYR A 46 -2.20 -20.45 -29.26
C TYR A 46 -1.73 -21.80 -29.80
N VAL A 47 -2.30 -22.26 -30.92
CA VAL A 47 -1.93 -23.53 -31.57
C VAL A 47 -0.48 -23.48 -32.05
N LEU A 48 -0.05 -22.39 -32.68
CA LEU A 48 1.33 -22.21 -33.14
C LEU A 48 2.31 -22.22 -31.97
N VAL A 49 2.05 -21.47 -30.89
CA VAL A 49 2.89 -21.49 -29.69
C VAL A 49 2.95 -22.90 -29.12
N ARG A 50 1.82 -23.59 -28.94
CA ARG A 50 1.81 -24.96 -28.37
C ARG A 50 2.51 -26.00 -29.26
N ARG A 51 2.49 -25.82 -30.58
CA ARG A 51 3.12 -26.75 -31.56
C ARG A 51 4.60 -26.46 -31.76
N LEU A 52 4.99 -25.19 -31.83
CA LEU A 52 6.35 -24.76 -32.13
C LEU A 52 7.19 -24.58 -30.87
N TYR A 53 6.59 -24.13 -29.77
CA TYR A 53 7.28 -23.96 -28.49
C TYR A 53 7.30 -25.28 -27.71
N HIS A 54 8.42 -25.97 -27.78
CA HIS A 54 8.60 -27.29 -27.16
C HIS A 54 8.85 -27.21 -25.64
N GLY A 55 8.95 -26.02 -25.05
CA GLY A 55 9.17 -25.83 -23.61
C GLY A 55 10.40 -26.57 -23.06
N ARG A 56 11.40 -26.85 -23.92
CA ARG A 56 12.58 -27.63 -23.54
C ARG A 56 13.45 -26.78 -22.63
N PHE A 57 13.26 -26.93 -21.33
CA PHE A 57 14.14 -26.34 -20.34
C PHE A 57 15.40 -27.20 -20.22
N ARG A 58 16.56 -26.57 -20.46
CA ARG A 58 17.84 -27.19 -20.14
C ARG A 58 18.14 -26.97 -18.66
N ARG A 59 18.51 -28.04 -17.95
CA ARG A 59 19.15 -27.88 -16.64
C ARG A 59 20.57 -27.35 -16.87
N ALA A 60 20.81 -26.14 -16.40
CA ALA A 60 22.10 -25.47 -16.43
C ALA A 60 22.41 -24.95 -15.02
N LEU A 61 23.66 -24.57 -14.80
CA LEU A 61 24.04 -23.89 -13.56
C LEU A 61 23.26 -22.57 -13.43
N PRO A 62 22.88 -22.17 -12.20
CA PRO A 62 22.29 -20.84 -11.96
C PRO A 62 23.18 -19.73 -12.49
N TRP A 63 22.57 -18.70 -13.07
CA TRP A 63 23.28 -17.52 -13.54
C TRP A 63 23.89 -16.77 -12.35
N GLY A 64 25.21 -16.67 -12.28
CA GLY A 64 25.93 -16.03 -11.17
C GLY A 64 26.13 -14.52 -11.32
N CYS A 65 25.33 -13.81 -12.11
CA CYS A 65 25.50 -12.37 -12.37
C CYS A 65 26.91 -11.98 -12.85
N GLY A 66 27.56 -12.84 -13.65
CA GLY A 66 28.93 -12.65 -14.12
C GLY A 66 30.02 -13.11 -13.15
N TYR A 67 29.66 -13.70 -12.01
CA TYR A 67 30.60 -14.25 -11.04
C TYR A 67 30.84 -15.76 -11.27
N PRO A 68 32.11 -16.23 -11.25
CA PRO A 68 32.45 -17.59 -11.66
C PRO A 68 32.05 -18.69 -10.67
N PHE A 69 31.89 -18.36 -9.38
CA PHE A 69 31.62 -19.35 -8.33
C PHE A 69 30.42 -18.97 -7.47
N GLN A 70 29.52 -19.93 -7.21
CA GLN A 70 28.44 -19.71 -6.26
C GLN A 70 28.99 -19.82 -4.83
N THR A 71 28.72 -18.82 -4.00
CA THR A 71 29.07 -18.84 -2.57
C THR A 71 27.80 -18.83 -1.73
N SER A 72 27.89 -19.26 -0.47
CA SER A 72 26.75 -19.21 0.46
C SER A 72 26.20 -17.80 0.67
N ARG A 73 27.01 -16.76 0.41
CA ARG A 73 26.59 -15.34 0.48
C ARG A 73 25.64 -14.90 -0.63
N MET A 74 25.54 -15.69 -1.71
CA MET A 74 24.66 -15.39 -2.86
C MET A 74 23.28 -16.04 -2.71
N GLN A 75 23.07 -16.84 -1.67
CA GLN A 75 21.77 -17.44 -1.41
C GLN A 75 20.81 -16.40 -0.86
N ASP A 76 19.55 -16.49 -1.28
CA ASP A 76 18.48 -15.69 -0.72
C ASP A 76 18.37 -15.99 0.78
N THR A 77 18.44 -14.94 1.58
CA THR A 77 18.29 -15.04 3.04
C THR A 77 16.83 -14.83 3.42
N ALA A 78 16.46 -15.22 4.64
CA ALA A 78 15.16 -14.92 5.19
C ALA A 78 14.83 -13.41 5.13
N GLU A 79 15.85 -12.54 5.17
CA GLU A 79 15.66 -11.11 4.99
C GLU A 79 15.26 -10.71 3.57
N GLY A 80 15.87 -11.31 2.55
CA GLY A 80 15.45 -11.11 1.16
C GLY A 80 13.99 -11.52 0.92
N PHE A 81 13.59 -12.68 1.47
CA PHE A 81 12.20 -13.15 1.38
C PHE A 81 11.21 -12.30 2.18
N GLY A 82 11.61 -11.77 3.33
CA GLY A 82 10.77 -10.95 4.19
C GLY A 82 10.62 -9.49 3.74
N GLN A 83 11.51 -9.00 2.88
CA GLN A 83 11.56 -7.59 2.48
C GLN A 83 10.25 -7.07 1.86
N PRO A 84 9.56 -7.79 0.94
CA PRO A 84 8.30 -7.30 0.36
C PRO A 84 7.19 -7.15 1.41
N ILE A 85 7.08 -8.10 2.34
CA ILE A 85 6.09 -8.05 3.42
C ILE A 85 6.36 -6.82 4.29
N ARG A 86 7.62 -6.60 4.67
CA ARG A 86 8.04 -5.44 5.46
C ARG A 86 7.80 -4.10 4.75
N GLU A 87 7.87 -4.08 3.43
CA GLU A 87 7.54 -2.88 2.64
C GLU A 87 6.04 -2.59 2.70
N ILE A 88 5.20 -3.62 2.49
CA ILE A 88 3.74 -3.50 2.52
C ILE A 88 3.25 -3.04 3.90
N PHE A 89 3.79 -3.63 4.96
CA PHE A 89 3.45 -3.29 6.33
C PHE A 89 4.31 -2.16 6.91
N GLY A 90 5.17 -1.54 6.11
CA GLY A 90 6.03 -0.43 6.51
C GLY A 90 5.30 0.70 7.25
N PRO A 91 4.09 1.12 6.84
CA PRO A 91 3.35 2.16 7.56
C PRO A 91 2.92 1.80 8.99
N PHE A 92 2.81 0.50 9.32
CA PHE A 92 2.39 0.01 10.64
C PHE A 92 3.56 -0.16 11.62
N PHE A 93 4.80 -0.12 11.12
CA PHE A 93 5.98 -0.36 11.93
C PHE A 93 6.97 0.78 11.74
N HIS A 94 7.57 1.28 12.83
CA HIS A 94 8.65 2.25 12.68
C HIS A 94 9.93 1.49 12.31
N MET A 95 10.24 1.44 11.01
CA MET A 95 11.36 0.66 10.48
C MET A 95 12.53 1.55 10.06
N THR A 96 13.72 1.25 10.59
CA THR A 96 14.96 1.91 10.17
C THR A 96 15.88 0.89 9.50
N ARG A 97 16.41 1.24 8.32
CA ARG A 97 17.26 0.37 7.51
C ARG A 97 18.64 1.01 7.33
N GLU A 98 19.66 0.25 7.65
CA GLU A 98 21.06 0.57 7.34
C GLU A 98 21.47 -0.29 6.15
N LEU A 99 21.62 0.34 4.98
CA LEU A 99 22.02 -0.34 3.75
C LEU A 99 23.51 -0.11 3.49
N PRO A 100 24.26 -1.16 3.12
CA PRO A 100 25.65 -1.02 2.73
C PRO A 100 25.77 -0.39 1.34
N THR A 101 26.87 0.32 1.12
CA THR A 101 27.24 0.88 -0.18
C THR A 101 28.12 -0.09 -0.95
N ALA A 102 28.10 0.00 -2.29
CA ALA A 102 28.93 -0.84 -3.16
C ALA A 102 30.44 -0.73 -2.91
N PHE A 103 30.89 0.36 -2.26
CA PHE A 103 32.29 0.62 -1.94
C PHE A 103 32.69 0.22 -0.52
N ASP A 104 31.77 -0.32 0.28
CA ASP A 104 32.06 -0.71 1.66
C ASP A 104 32.98 -1.92 1.68
N LYS A 105 34.12 -1.80 2.35
CA LYS A 105 35.07 -2.92 2.55
C LYS A 105 34.42 -4.10 3.26
N VAL A 106 33.48 -3.84 4.16
CA VAL A 106 32.72 -4.85 4.89
C VAL A 106 31.25 -4.42 4.89
N PRO A 107 30.48 -4.79 3.86
CA PRO A 107 29.08 -4.39 3.75
C PRO A 107 28.27 -5.04 4.88
N ARG A 108 27.57 -4.22 5.67
CA ARG A 108 26.67 -4.66 6.73
C ARG A 108 25.25 -4.18 6.42
N TYR A 109 24.31 -5.09 6.51
CA TYR A 109 22.89 -4.80 6.42
C TYR A 109 22.28 -4.95 7.80
N LYS A 110 21.52 -3.96 8.25
CA LYS A 110 20.81 -4.00 9.53
C LYS A 110 19.42 -3.38 9.38
N VAL A 111 18.44 -4.04 9.98
CA VAL A 111 17.08 -3.54 10.07
C VAL A 111 16.66 -3.55 11.53
N THR A 112 16.16 -2.41 12.00
CA THR A 112 15.55 -2.27 13.32
C THR A 112 14.07 -1.99 13.12
N ILE A 113 13.23 -2.73 13.83
CA ILE A 113 11.78 -2.56 13.82
C ILE A 113 11.36 -2.13 15.22
N GLU A 114 10.73 -0.97 15.32
CA GLU A 114 10.24 -0.39 16.56
C GLU A 114 8.72 -0.29 16.54
N ASP A 115 8.12 -0.32 17.74
CA ASP A 115 6.69 -0.13 17.93
C ASP A 115 6.32 1.37 17.83
N PRO A 116 5.53 1.80 16.84
CA PRO A 116 5.09 3.18 16.73
C PRO A 116 4.15 3.61 17.88
N PHE A 117 3.40 2.68 18.48
CA PHE A 117 2.48 2.99 19.58
C PHE A 117 3.22 3.48 20.81
N TRP A 118 4.43 2.98 21.05
CA TRP A 118 5.26 3.45 22.15
C TRP A 118 5.56 4.95 22.06
N ASN A 119 6.03 5.38 20.90
CA ASN A 119 6.39 6.79 20.69
C ASN A 119 5.16 7.69 20.53
N MET A 120 4.08 7.19 19.92
CA MET A 120 2.87 7.97 19.68
C MET A 120 1.97 8.11 20.91
N MET A 121 1.92 7.11 21.79
CA MET A 121 0.96 7.06 22.90
C MET A 121 1.66 7.04 24.26
N TYR A 122 2.59 6.09 24.49
CA TYR A 122 3.22 5.95 25.80
C TYR A 122 4.11 7.14 26.16
N ARG A 123 4.97 7.61 25.24
CA ARG A 123 5.82 8.80 25.48
C ARG A 123 5.03 10.06 25.85
N PRO A 124 4.00 10.50 25.10
CA PRO A 124 3.26 11.69 25.47
C PRO A 124 2.45 11.52 26.75
N ILE A 125 1.89 10.33 27.01
CA ILE A 125 1.22 10.05 28.29
C ILE A 125 2.20 10.19 29.46
N ALA A 126 3.38 9.57 29.36
CA ALA A 126 4.42 9.68 30.38
C ALA A 126 4.81 11.15 30.60
N ALA A 127 5.06 11.90 29.53
CA ALA A 127 5.40 13.32 29.62
C ALA A 127 4.27 14.16 30.22
N LEU A 128 3.01 13.84 29.93
CA LEU A 128 1.84 14.51 30.52
C LEU A 128 1.74 14.20 32.01
N THR A 129 1.88 12.94 32.40
CA THR A 129 1.86 12.55 33.82
C THR A 129 2.98 13.24 34.61
N GLU A 130 4.17 13.35 34.03
CA GLU A 130 5.28 14.07 34.66
C GLU A 130 5.00 15.58 34.78
N ARG A 131 4.39 16.20 33.76
CA ARG A 131 3.95 17.60 33.83
C ARG A 131 2.92 17.83 34.93
N VAL A 132 1.91 16.96 35.02
CA VAL A 132 0.88 17.04 36.06
C VAL A 132 1.50 16.86 37.44
N ALA A 133 2.41 15.89 37.59
CA ALA A 133 3.14 15.66 38.84
C ALA A 133 3.96 16.89 39.26
N ARG A 134 4.64 17.56 38.31
CA ARG A 134 5.35 18.81 38.61
C ARG A 134 4.42 19.93 39.07
N ILE A 135 3.27 20.10 38.41
CA ILE A 135 2.28 21.11 38.81
C ILE A 135 1.72 20.82 40.21
N ALA A 136 1.41 19.55 40.50
CA ALA A 136 0.98 19.12 41.83
C ALA A 136 2.06 19.39 42.89
N GLY A 137 3.34 19.16 42.55
CA GLY A 137 4.46 19.51 43.41
C GLY A 137 4.60 21.01 43.67
N LEU A 138 4.38 21.86 42.65
CA LEU A 138 4.36 23.32 42.82
C LEU A 138 3.23 23.76 43.78
N LEU A 139 2.09 23.08 43.71
CA LEU A 139 0.96 23.35 44.59
C LEU A 139 1.21 23.02 46.06
N GLN A 140 2.10 22.05 46.31
CA GLN A 140 2.49 21.63 47.65
C GLN A 140 3.65 22.45 48.26
N GLN A 141 4.05 23.59 47.66
CA GLN A 141 5.18 24.43 48.09
C GLN A 141 5.04 25.15 49.47
N GLY A 142 4.20 24.65 50.38
CA GLY A 142 4.23 25.06 51.80
C GLY A 142 3.59 26.41 52.13
N ARG A 143 2.94 27.10 51.17
CA ARG A 143 2.22 28.34 51.44
C ARG A 143 0.85 28.05 52.05
N ILE A 144 0.68 28.37 53.33
CA ILE A 144 -0.57 28.16 54.10
C ILE A 144 -1.80 28.75 53.41
N ALA A 145 -1.65 29.92 52.78
CA ALA A 145 -2.74 30.59 52.05
C ALA A 145 -3.33 29.75 50.90
N VAL A 146 -2.50 28.92 50.25
CA VAL A 146 -2.93 28.04 49.15
C VAL A 146 -3.82 26.93 49.67
N TYR A 147 -3.46 26.32 50.80
CA TYR A 147 -4.28 25.29 51.46
C TYR A 147 -5.62 25.83 51.94
N LEU A 148 -5.64 27.03 52.53
CA LEU A 148 -6.89 27.69 52.97
C LEU A 148 -7.83 27.98 51.80
N LEU A 149 -7.29 28.46 50.67
CA LEU A 149 -8.08 28.69 49.45
C LEU A 149 -8.71 27.39 48.94
N TYR A 150 -7.97 26.27 48.94
CA TYR A 150 -8.50 24.96 48.56
C TYR A 150 -9.60 24.48 49.49
N SER A 151 -9.41 24.58 50.80
CA SER A 151 -10.45 24.20 51.77
C SER A 151 -11.72 25.03 51.59
N PHE A 152 -11.61 26.34 51.36
CA PHE A 152 -12.76 27.21 51.11
C PHE A 152 -13.48 26.87 49.80
N LEU A 153 -12.74 26.68 48.70
CA LEU A 153 -13.31 26.30 47.40
C LEU A 153 -13.98 24.93 47.44
N THR A 154 -13.34 23.94 48.06
CA THR A 154 -13.93 22.59 48.20
C THR A 154 -15.22 22.64 49.01
N LEU A 155 -15.29 23.43 50.08
CA LEU A 155 -16.53 23.66 50.84
C LEU A 155 -17.63 24.31 49.98
N LEU A 156 -17.32 25.33 49.19
CA LEU A 156 -18.29 25.96 48.28
C LEU A 156 -18.81 24.98 47.22
N VAL A 157 -17.93 24.18 46.61
CA VAL A 157 -18.32 23.16 45.62
C VAL A 157 -19.21 22.11 46.27
N LEU A 158 -18.84 21.62 47.45
CA LEU A 158 -19.62 20.62 48.17
C LEU A 158 -21.00 21.16 48.56
N LEU A 159 -21.08 22.41 48.99
CA LEU A 159 -22.34 23.11 49.26
C LEU A 159 -23.19 23.21 47.99
N MET A 160 -22.60 23.57 46.84
CA MET A 160 -23.32 23.66 45.57
C MET A 160 -23.88 22.30 45.13
N VAL A 161 -23.10 21.22 45.28
CA VAL A 161 -23.52 19.86 44.93
C VAL A 161 -24.63 19.35 45.85
N VAL A 162 -24.58 19.66 47.14
CA VAL A 162 -25.60 19.25 48.12
C VAL A 162 -26.88 20.08 48.01
N ASN A 163 -26.76 21.34 47.61
CA ASN A 163 -27.89 22.26 47.45
C ASN A 163 -28.51 22.20 46.03
N GLN A 164 -28.09 21.24 45.20
CA GLN A 164 -28.76 20.78 43.99
C GLN A 164 -29.68 19.61 44.34
#